data_AF-A0A095ARM6-F1
#
_entry.id   AF-A0A095ARM6-F1
#
_cell.length_a   1.000
_cell.length_b   1.000
_cell.length_c   1.000
_cell.angle_alpha   90.00
_cell.angle_beta   90.00
_cell.angle_gamma   90.00
#
_symmetry.space_group_name_H-M   'P 1'
#
loop_
_entity.id
_entity.type
_entity.pdbx_description
1 polymer ?
#
loop_
_entity_poly.entity_id
_entity_poly.type
_entity_poly.pdbx_seq_one_letter_code
_entity_poly.pdbx_strand_id
1 'polypeptide(L)'
;MNVKELYSYLQAVRWLFCVRIFLDLFKGPTVEKIRTLGVEHQFHFVLSSDKNLCLRVRKITLSTKGKTNSTELNVPPLKTPDGKVVQITLEDATPSADFDLRRVSLPSEDKWKRAHRVPPEVMKGDKTPKNKSVDVFGSRIGRVHVGKSSELENLRPGSTIRTALTGHRKRGFERIKSGVSKSKKTSVPSDLSVSKQRKLFTDA
;
A
#
# COMPACT_ATOMS: atom_id res chain seq x y z
N MET A 1 -12.98 -6.90 -29.07
CA MET A 1 -12.78 -5.50 -28.63
C MET A 1 -13.62 -4.61 -29.53
N ASN A 2 -14.56 -3.88 -28.95
CA ASN A 2 -15.55 -3.13 -29.72
C ASN A 2 -14.88 -1.91 -30.37
N VAL A 3 -15.33 -1.47 -31.55
CA VAL A 3 -14.70 -0.33 -32.26
C VAL A 3 -14.71 0.93 -31.39
N LYS A 4 -15.78 1.14 -30.61
CA LYS A 4 -15.89 2.24 -29.64
C LYS A 4 -14.83 2.18 -28.54
N GLU A 5 -14.48 0.98 -28.06
CA GLU A 5 -13.43 0.81 -27.05
C GLU A 5 -12.06 1.14 -27.64
N LEU A 6 -11.77 0.69 -28.87
CA LEU A 6 -10.53 1.00 -29.57
C LEU A 6 -10.33 2.51 -29.76
N TYR A 7 -11.39 3.23 -30.14
CA TYR A 7 -11.35 4.69 -30.25
C TYR A 7 -11.09 5.37 -28.91
N SER A 8 -11.75 4.92 -27.84
CA SER A 8 -11.52 5.43 -26.48
C SER A 8 -10.08 5.20 -26.00
N TYR A 9 -9.54 4.00 -26.23
CA TYR A 9 -8.14 3.68 -25.89
C TYR A 9 -7.15 4.54 -26.68
N LEU A 10 -7.35 4.71 -27.98
CA LEU A 10 -6.47 5.54 -28.81
C LEU A 10 -6.51 7.00 -28.33
N GLN A 11 -7.68 7.51 -27.94
CA GLN A 11 -7.85 8.84 -27.38
C GLN A 11 -7.10 9.00 -26.04
N ALA A 12 -7.23 8.04 -25.14
CA ALA A 12 -6.51 8.03 -23.87
C ALA A 12 -5.00 8.05 -24.07
N VAL A 13 -4.47 7.28 -25.02
CA VAL A 13 -3.03 7.24 -25.33
C VAL A 13 -2.54 8.58 -25.89
N ARG A 14 -3.31 9.21 -26.79
CA ARG A 14 -2.96 10.54 -27.33
C ARG A 14 -2.96 11.60 -26.23
N TRP A 15 -3.94 11.58 -25.34
CA TRP A 15 -4.02 12.45 -24.19
C TRP A 15 -2.81 12.28 -23.25
N LEU A 16 -2.52 11.04 -22.84
CA LEU A 16 -1.39 10.74 -21.96
C LEU A 16 -0.06 11.22 -22.55
N PHE A 17 0.12 11.05 -23.86
CA PHE A 17 1.31 11.52 -24.56
C PHE A 17 1.41 13.07 -24.54
N CYS A 18 0.31 13.77 -24.79
CA CYS A 18 0.29 15.23 -24.72
C CYS A 18 0.59 15.74 -23.31
N VAL A 19 -0.06 15.16 -22.29
CA VAL A 19 0.19 15.49 -20.88
C VAL A 19 1.67 15.30 -20.54
N ARG A 20 2.29 14.22 -21.03
CA ARG A 20 3.70 13.95 -20.77
C ARG A 20 4.62 15.03 -21.34
N ILE A 21 4.35 15.50 -22.57
CA ILE A 21 5.13 16.57 -23.19
C ILE A 21 5.04 17.86 -22.36
N PHE A 22 3.85 18.26 -21.96
CA PHE A 22 3.68 19.47 -21.14
C PHE A 22 4.34 19.33 -19.77
N LEU A 23 4.23 18.15 -19.16
CA LEU A 23 4.89 17.89 -17.90
C LEU A 23 6.41 17.99 -18.04
N ASP A 24 7.02 17.37 -19.05
CA ASP A 24 8.46 17.47 -19.26
C ASP A 24 8.91 18.90 -19.65
N LEU A 25 8.05 19.69 -20.31
CA LEU A 25 8.33 21.10 -20.64
C LEU A 25 8.29 22.02 -19.41
N PHE A 26 7.33 21.82 -18.50
CA PHE A 26 7.08 22.73 -17.37
C PHE A 26 7.58 22.21 -16.01
N LYS A 27 8.06 20.96 -15.91
CA LYS A 27 8.48 20.35 -14.63
C LYS A 27 9.67 21.06 -13.96
N GLY A 28 10.57 21.66 -14.74
CA GLY A 28 11.77 22.30 -14.20
C GLY A 28 12.70 21.32 -13.46
N PRO A 29 13.56 21.80 -12.56
CA PRO A 29 14.49 20.96 -11.80
C PRO A 29 13.75 20.08 -10.79
N THR A 30 14.19 18.83 -10.65
CA THR A 30 13.67 17.93 -9.62
C THR A 30 14.33 18.27 -8.29
N VAL A 31 13.55 18.69 -7.30
CA VAL A 31 14.02 19.12 -5.97
C VAL A 31 13.31 18.32 -4.88
N GLU A 32 14.01 18.03 -3.78
CA GLU A 32 13.43 17.28 -2.64
C GLU A 32 12.47 18.12 -1.81
N LYS A 33 12.74 19.43 -1.67
CA LYS A 33 11.96 20.35 -0.85
C LYS A 33 11.66 21.61 -1.64
N ILE A 34 10.41 22.06 -1.55
CA ILE A 34 9.92 23.27 -2.20
C ILE A 34 9.55 24.28 -1.10
N ARG A 35 9.90 25.54 -1.31
CA ARG A 35 9.45 26.64 -0.45
C ARG A 35 7.99 26.94 -0.74
N THR A 36 7.16 27.07 0.28
CA THR A 36 5.73 27.37 0.13
C THR A 36 5.48 28.67 -0.63
N LEU A 37 6.36 29.68 -0.46
CA LEU A 37 6.30 30.93 -1.22
C LEU A 37 6.41 30.74 -2.73
N GLY A 38 7.12 29.70 -3.20
CA GLY A 38 7.29 29.43 -4.63
C GLY A 38 6.09 28.75 -5.30
N VAL A 39 5.04 28.40 -4.54
CA VAL A 39 3.83 27.78 -5.08
C VAL A 39 2.82 28.87 -5.42
N GLU A 40 3.09 29.58 -6.52
CA GLU A 40 2.32 30.77 -6.92
C GLU A 40 1.33 30.50 -8.07
N HIS A 41 1.68 29.59 -8.98
CA HIS A 41 0.94 29.39 -10.23
C HIS A 41 0.52 27.92 -10.38
N GLN A 42 -0.71 27.71 -10.84
CA GLN A 42 -1.27 26.42 -11.22
C GLN A 42 -1.52 26.39 -12.73
N PHE A 43 -0.97 25.37 -13.41
CA PHE A 43 -1.34 25.05 -14.78
C PHE A 43 -2.54 24.09 -14.76
N HIS A 44 -3.59 24.45 -15.48
CA HIS A 44 -4.79 23.65 -15.64
C HIS A 44 -4.98 23.28 -17.11
N PHE A 45 -4.85 21.99 -17.39
CA PHE A 45 -5.05 21.42 -18.73
C PHE A 45 -6.41 20.73 -18.79
N VAL A 46 -7.26 21.16 -19.72
CA VAL A 46 -8.60 20.59 -19.91
C VAL A 46 -8.70 20.07 -21.32
N LEU A 47 -9.10 18.81 -21.48
CA LEU A 47 -9.53 18.28 -22.75
C LEU A 47 -11.02 18.58 -22.92
N SER A 48 -11.37 19.62 -23.68
CA SER A 48 -12.77 20.01 -23.88
C SER A 48 -13.48 19.15 -24.94
N SER A 49 -12.73 18.64 -25.91
CA SER A 49 -13.22 17.75 -26.97
C SER A 49 -12.06 16.85 -27.42
N ASP A 50 -12.32 15.87 -28.29
CA ASP A 50 -11.33 14.88 -28.73
C ASP A 50 -10.02 15.47 -29.29
N LYS A 51 -10.06 16.71 -29.79
CA LYS A 51 -8.92 17.42 -30.37
C LYS A 51 -8.59 18.74 -29.67
N ASN A 52 -9.48 19.26 -28.84
CA ASN A 52 -9.34 20.60 -28.29
C ASN A 52 -8.79 20.52 -26.87
N LEU A 53 -7.56 20.97 -26.69
CA LEU A 53 -6.87 21.07 -25.42
C LEU A 53 -6.79 22.53 -24.99
N CYS A 54 -7.35 22.87 -23.84
CA CYS A 54 -7.27 24.19 -23.26
C CYS A 54 -6.23 24.21 -22.14
N LEU A 55 -5.32 25.18 -22.18
CA LEU A 55 -4.40 25.52 -21.12
C LEU A 55 -4.87 26.82 -20.46
N ARG A 56 -5.05 26.75 -19.14
CA ARG A 56 -5.38 27.90 -18.29
C ARG A 56 -4.35 27.99 -17.17
N VAL A 57 -3.77 29.17 -16.98
CA VAL A 57 -2.88 29.45 -15.85
C VAL A 57 -3.66 30.22 -14.80
N ARG A 58 -3.57 29.77 -13.55
CA ARG A 58 -4.20 30.45 -12.42
C ARG A 58 -3.18 30.81 -11.38
N LYS A 59 -3.30 32.01 -10.83
CA LYS A 59 -2.54 32.45 -9.67
C LYS A 59 -3.23 31.94 -8.41
N ILE A 60 -2.43 31.40 -7.50
CA ILE A 60 -2.87 30.88 -6.21
C ILE A 60 -2.70 32.00 -5.18
N THR A 61 -3.81 32.46 -4.61
CA THR A 61 -3.83 33.42 -3.50
C THR A 61 -4.25 32.69 -2.23
N LEU A 62 -3.39 32.70 -1.21
CA LEU A 62 -3.63 32.05 0.08
C LEU A 62 -4.13 33.10 1.08
N SER A 63 -5.31 32.89 1.65
CA SER A 63 -5.88 33.75 2.69
C SER A 63 -6.00 32.99 4.01
N THR A 64 -5.44 33.55 5.08
CA THR A 64 -5.63 33.01 6.43
C THR A 64 -6.97 33.47 6.95
N LYS A 65 -7.93 32.55 7.12
CA LYS A 65 -9.18 32.89 7.79
C LYS A 65 -9.01 32.74 9.30
N GLY A 66 -9.36 33.78 10.04
CA GLY A 66 -9.75 33.61 11.45
C GLY A 66 -10.97 32.69 11.49
N LYS A 67 -11.10 31.86 12.53
CA LYS A 67 -12.19 30.88 12.71
C LYS A 67 -13.54 31.44 12.26
N THR A 68 -14.01 31.06 11.07
CA THR A 68 -15.37 31.40 10.62
C THR A 68 -16.00 30.17 10.00
N ASN A 69 -16.99 29.65 10.73
CA ASN A 69 -18.22 28.99 10.29
C ASN A 69 -18.35 28.83 8.76
N SER A 70 -17.91 27.70 8.22
CA SER A 70 -18.31 27.31 6.86
C SER A 70 -18.66 25.83 6.88
N THR A 71 -19.92 25.57 7.20
CA THR A 71 -20.61 24.27 7.25
C THR A 71 -20.84 23.68 5.84
N GLU A 72 -20.20 24.21 4.78
CA GLU A 72 -20.66 23.98 3.39
C GLU A 72 -19.59 23.52 2.40
N LEU A 73 -18.45 23.00 2.87
CA LEU A 73 -17.44 22.40 1.98
C LEU A 73 -17.22 20.93 2.34
N ASN A 74 -17.61 20.04 1.43
CA ASN A 74 -17.32 18.59 1.44
C ASN A 74 -15.81 18.26 1.36
N VAL A 75 -14.93 19.25 1.52
CA VAL A 75 -13.48 19.15 1.37
C VAL A 75 -12.83 19.45 2.72
N PRO A 76 -11.93 18.59 3.23
CA PRO A 76 -11.26 18.83 4.50
C PRO A 76 -10.47 20.16 4.46
N PRO A 77 -10.52 20.98 5.54
CA PRO A 77 -9.86 22.28 5.57
C PRO A 77 -8.34 22.11 5.51
N LEU A 78 -7.70 22.85 4.61
CA LEU A 78 -6.23 22.89 4.51
C LEU A 78 -5.66 23.63 5.73
N LYS A 79 -4.74 22.98 6.45
CA LYS A 79 -4.09 23.55 7.63
C LYS A 79 -2.60 23.74 7.36
N THR A 80 -2.06 24.86 7.81
CA THR A 80 -0.61 25.06 7.92
C THR A 80 -0.02 24.12 8.99
N PRO A 81 1.31 23.91 8.99
CA PRO A 81 1.99 23.20 10.08
C PRO A 81 1.65 23.78 11.47
N ASP A 82 1.40 25.09 11.55
CA ASP A 82 1.01 25.82 12.76
C ASP A 82 -0.47 25.64 13.14
N GLY A 83 -1.23 24.82 12.41
CA GLY A 83 -2.63 24.50 12.68
C GLY A 83 -3.65 25.56 12.20
N LYS A 84 -3.20 26.67 11.60
CA LYS A 84 -4.11 27.69 11.04
C LYS A 84 -4.74 27.20 9.74
N VAL A 85 -6.06 27.41 9.62
CA VAL A 85 -6.81 27.08 8.40
C VAL A 85 -6.52 28.12 7.33
N VAL A 86 -6.21 27.65 6.13
CA VAL A 86 -5.95 28.49 4.96
C VAL A 86 -7.01 28.23 3.92
N GLN A 87 -7.56 29.31 3.37
CA GLN A 87 -8.42 29.26 2.20
C GLN A 87 -7.60 29.60 0.95
N ILE A 88 -7.72 28.73 -0.05
CA ILE A 88 -7.14 28.94 -1.37
C ILE A 88 -8.16 29.64 -2.26
N THR A 89 -7.77 30.77 -2.84
CA THR A 89 -8.50 31.45 -3.89
C THR A 89 -7.66 31.36 -5.17
N LEU A 90 -8.32 31.11 -6.31
CA LEU A 90 -7.68 31.05 -7.61
C LEU A 90 -8.09 32.28 -8.41
N GLU A 91 -7.12 33.04 -8.88
CA GLU A 91 -7.31 34.15 -9.81
C GLU A 91 -6.83 33.74 -11.19
N ASP A 92 -7.59 34.06 -12.24
CA ASP A 92 -7.15 33.76 -13.59
C ASP A 92 -5.95 34.65 -13.96
N ALA A 93 -4.86 34.01 -14.39
CA ALA A 93 -3.66 34.66 -14.85
C ALA A 93 -3.49 34.42 -16.36
N THR A 94 -2.75 35.31 -17.02
CA THR A 94 -2.28 35.07 -18.39
C THR A 94 -0.98 34.26 -18.32
N PRO A 95 -0.74 33.28 -19.21
CA PRO A 95 -1.39 33.00 -20.50
C PRO A 95 -2.56 31.99 -20.45
N SER A 96 -3.51 32.18 -21.36
CA SER A 96 -4.47 31.14 -21.74
C SER A 96 -4.25 30.76 -23.20
N ALA A 97 -4.29 29.47 -23.51
CA ALA A 97 -4.04 28.97 -24.84
C ALA A 97 -4.99 27.82 -25.15
N ASP A 98 -5.61 27.85 -26.31
CA ASP A 98 -6.43 26.76 -26.82
C ASP A 98 -5.66 26.09 -27.98
N PHE A 99 -5.37 24.80 -27.82
CA PHE A 99 -4.62 23.98 -28.76
C PHE A 99 -5.56 23.03 -29.50
N ASP A 100 -5.38 22.95 -30.82
CA ASP A 100 -6.06 21.98 -31.68
C ASP A 100 -5.08 20.85 -32.08
N LEU A 101 -5.36 19.64 -31.62
CA LEU A 101 -4.56 18.44 -31.85
C LEU A 101 -4.81 17.89 -33.26
N ARG A 102 -3.90 18.23 -34.17
CA ARG A 102 -3.95 17.76 -35.57
C ARG A 102 -3.27 16.41 -35.75
N ARG A 103 -1.96 16.42 -35.98
CA ARG A 103 -1.16 15.22 -36.29
C ARG A 103 -0.48 14.73 -35.01
N VAL A 104 -0.55 13.42 -34.76
CA VAL A 104 0.13 12.78 -33.64
C VAL A 104 0.98 11.64 -34.19
N SER A 105 2.28 11.69 -33.94
CA SER A 105 3.22 10.61 -34.23
C SER A 105 3.60 9.94 -32.92
N LEU A 106 3.11 8.72 -32.72
CA LEU A 106 3.44 7.94 -31.53
C LEU A 106 4.80 7.25 -31.73
N PRO A 107 5.66 7.22 -30.70
CA PRO A 107 6.92 6.52 -30.78
C PRO A 107 6.70 5.01 -30.88
N SER A 108 7.60 4.32 -31.59
CA SER A 108 7.66 2.86 -31.58
C SER A 108 7.97 2.35 -30.17
N GLU A 109 7.49 1.14 -29.84
CA GLU A 109 7.65 0.53 -28.52
C GLU A 109 9.12 0.44 -28.07
N ASP A 110 10.04 0.10 -28.98
CA ASP A 110 11.47 0.01 -28.66
C ASP A 110 12.10 1.34 -28.26
N LYS A 111 11.68 2.44 -28.93
CA LYS A 111 12.13 3.80 -28.60
C LYS A 111 11.57 4.23 -27.25
N TRP A 112 10.31 3.92 -26.98
CA TRP A 112 9.66 4.21 -25.71
C TRP A 112 10.36 3.49 -24.55
N LYS A 113 10.59 2.18 -24.67
CA LYS A 113 11.30 1.38 -23.66
C LYS A 113 12.72 1.88 -23.42
N ARG A 114 13.44 2.25 -24.49
CA ARG A 114 14.81 2.76 -24.40
C ARG A 114 14.86 4.12 -23.70
N ALA A 115 13.93 5.03 -24.00
CA ALA A 115 13.86 6.36 -23.38
C ALA A 115 13.48 6.32 -21.89
N HIS A 116 12.62 5.37 -21.50
CA HIS A 116 12.21 5.19 -20.10
C HIS A 116 13.16 4.31 -19.26
N ARG A 117 14.34 3.97 -19.80
CA ARG A 117 15.33 3.19 -19.06
C ARG A 117 15.94 4.04 -17.95
N VAL A 118 15.62 3.70 -16.70
CA VAL A 118 16.25 4.32 -15.53
C VAL A 118 17.71 3.81 -15.42
N PRO A 119 18.71 4.70 -15.25
CA PRO A 119 20.09 4.29 -15.04
C PRO A 119 20.23 3.36 -13.84
N PRO A 120 21.09 2.32 -13.92
CA PRO A 120 21.24 1.35 -12.85
C PRO A 120 21.78 1.98 -11.56
N GLU A 121 22.51 3.10 -11.65
CA GLU A 121 23.04 3.84 -10.50
C GLU A 121 21.93 4.39 -9.61
N VAL A 122 20.93 5.05 -10.21
CA VAL A 122 19.73 5.54 -9.52
C VAL A 122 18.95 4.37 -8.92
N MET A 123 18.76 3.30 -9.68
CA MET A 123 18.03 2.12 -9.19
C MET A 123 18.72 1.39 -8.04
N LYS A 124 20.05 1.45 -7.95
CA LYS A 124 20.83 0.80 -6.89
C LYS A 124 20.83 1.62 -5.59
N GLY A 125 20.74 2.95 -5.68
CA GLY A 125 20.66 3.83 -4.51
C GLY A 125 19.39 3.58 -3.67
N ASP A 126 18.26 3.38 -4.33
CA ASP A 126 16.95 3.27 -3.66
C ASP A 126 16.62 1.85 -3.20
N LYS A 127 17.22 0.82 -3.82
CA LYS A 127 16.91 -0.58 -3.53
C LYS A 127 17.73 -1.08 -2.35
N THR A 128 17.17 -0.98 -1.15
CA THR A 128 17.70 -1.74 0.00
C THR A 128 17.60 -3.24 -0.29
N PRO A 129 18.71 -4.00 -0.24
CA PRO A 129 18.66 -5.43 -0.49
C PRO A 129 17.79 -6.13 0.55
N LYS A 130 17.09 -7.20 0.15
CA LYS A 130 16.17 -7.96 1.02
C LYS A 130 16.89 -8.34 2.32
N ASN A 131 16.17 -8.24 3.44
CA ASN A 131 16.65 -8.54 4.80
C ASN A 131 17.77 -7.62 5.33
N LYS A 132 18.09 -6.52 4.65
CA LYS A 132 19.04 -5.51 5.13
C LYS A 132 18.34 -4.17 5.25
N SER A 133 18.42 -3.56 6.42
CA SER A 133 17.93 -2.21 6.67
C SER A 133 19.05 -1.34 7.23
N VAL A 134 18.94 -0.03 7.03
CA VAL A 134 19.82 0.96 7.66
C VAL A 134 19.00 1.63 8.76
N ASP A 135 19.54 1.63 9.97
CA ASP A 135 18.96 2.30 11.13
C ASP A 135 19.06 3.83 10.99
N VAL A 136 18.30 4.59 11.78
CA VAL A 136 18.32 6.07 11.78
C VAL A 136 19.71 6.61 12.09
N PHE A 137 20.52 5.87 12.85
CA PHE A 137 21.92 6.18 13.15
C PHE A 137 22.92 5.67 12.10
N GLY A 138 22.46 5.12 10.97
CA GLY A 138 23.33 4.62 9.89
C GLY A 138 23.84 3.19 10.07
N SER A 139 23.53 2.52 11.19
CA SER A 139 23.91 1.13 11.44
C SER A 139 23.19 0.16 10.50
N ARG A 140 23.92 -0.80 9.92
CA ARG A 140 23.36 -1.79 9.00
C ARG A 140 22.83 -3.00 9.79
N ILE A 141 21.52 -3.21 9.77
CA ILE A 141 20.84 -4.31 10.46
C ILE A 141 20.44 -5.38 9.45
N GLY A 142 20.74 -6.65 9.77
CA GLY A 142 20.30 -7.81 9.01
C GLY A 142 19.19 -8.56 9.72
N ARG A 143 18.04 -8.78 9.07
CA ARG A 143 16.96 -9.63 9.62
C ARG A 143 17.21 -11.09 9.29
N VAL A 144 17.45 -11.89 10.32
CA VAL A 144 17.52 -13.35 10.20
C VAL A 144 16.13 -13.93 10.42
N HIS A 145 15.61 -14.64 9.44
CA HIS A 145 14.34 -15.35 9.56
C HIS A 145 14.64 -16.76 10.04
N VAL A 146 14.45 -17.01 11.34
CA VAL A 146 14.54 -18.37 11.88
C VAL A 146 13.21 -19.06 11.60
N GLY A 147 13.26 -20.17 10.86
CA GLY A 147 12.09 -20.99 10.59
C GLY A 147 11.55 -21.64 11.87
N LYS A 148 10.26 -21.96 11.89
CA LYS A 148 9.67 -22.70 13.01
C LYS A 148 10.31 -24.09 13.08
N SER A 149 11.01 -24.40 14.17
CA SER A 149 11.71 -25.67 14.37
C SER A 149 10.72 -26.77 14.74
N SER A 150 10.37 -27.61 13.76
CA SER A 150 9.49 -28.78 13.92
C SER A 150 10.04 -29.83 14.89
N GLU A 151 11.35 -29.87 15.08
CA GLU A 151 12.03 -30.79 15.99
C GLU A 151 11.77 -30.46 17.47
N LEU A 152 11.59 -29.19 17.82
CA LEU A 152 11.22 -28.77 19.18
C LEU A 152 9.77 -29.13 19.54
N GLU A 153 8.85 -29.17 18.57
CA GLU A 153 7.46 -29.57 18.82
C GLU A 153 7.31 -31.08 19.04
N ASN A 154 8.20 -31.85 18.42
CA ASN A 154 8.24 -33.32 18.56
C ASN A 154 9.13 -33.80 19.71
N LEU A 155 9.80 -32.88 20.41
CA LEU A 155 10.70 -33.18 21.51
C LEU A 155 9.89 -33.61 22.74
N ARG A 156 9.92 -34.93 23.02
CA ARG A 156 9.36 -35.47 24.26
C ARG A 156 10.38 -35.31 25.38
N PRO A 157 9.96 -34.92 26.61
CA PRO A 157 10.86 -34.94 27.75
C PRO A 157 11.38 -36.36 27.99
N GLY A 158 12.67 -36.44 28.35
CA GLY A 158 13.34 -37.70 28.73
C GLY A 158 12.58 -38.43 29.83
N SER A 159 12.71 -39.75 29.87
CA SER A 159 11.96 -40.64 30.77
C SER A 159 12.01 -40.19 32.24
N THR A 160 13.16 -39.72 32.70
CA THR A 160 13.40 -39.23 34.06
C THR A 160 12.52 -38.03 34.42
N ILE A 161 12.39 -37.06 33.51
CA ILE A 161 11.56 -35.85 33.69
C ILE A 161 10.08 -36.20 33.57
N ARG A 162 9.73 -37.15 32.69
CA ARG A 162 8.35 -37.60 32.49
C ARG A 162 7.78 -38.25 33.75
N THR A 163 8.59 -39.01 34.48
CA THR A 163 8.19 -39.64 35.74
C THR A 163 8.11 -38.63 36.89
N ALA A 164 8.94 -37.58 36.88
CA ALA A 164 8.90 -36.51 37.88
C ALA A 164 7.71 -35.56 37.70
N LEU A 165 7.33 -35.22 36.46
CA LEU A 165 6.28 -34.22 36.17
C LEU A 165 4.86 -34.79 36.10
N THR A 166 4.66 -36.07 35.81
CA THR A 166 3.31 -36.64 35.62
C THR A 166 2.66 -37.17 36.92
N GLY A 167 3.38 -37.16 38.05
CA GLY A 167 2.86 -37.62 39.35
C GLY A 167 2.43 -39.10 39.40
N HIS A 168 2.31 -39.78 38.26
CA HIS A 168 1.90 -41.16 38.13
C HIS A 168 3.14 -42.04 38.09
N ARG A 169 3.68 -42.27 39.29
CA ARG A 169 4.61 -43.36 39.58
C ARG A 169 3.96 -44.66 39.05
N LYS A 170 4.54 -45.32 38.05
CA LYS A 170 4.03 -46.61 37.55
C LYS A 170 3.99 -47.60 38.71
N ARG A 171 2.79 -47.83 39.26
CA ARG A 171 2.50 -48.96 40.14
C ARG A 171 2.54 -50.19 39.26
N GLY A 172 3.63 -50.94 39.34
CA GLY A 172 3.82 -52.14 38.55
C GLY A 172 4.51 -53.20 39.38
N PHE A 173 3.84 -53.67 40.44
CA PHE A 173 4.13 -54.98 41.04
C PHE A 173 3.01 -55.44 42.00
N GLU A 174 1.82 -55.78 41.50
CA GLU A 174 0.92 -56.68 42.26
C GLU A 174 0.32 -57.73 41.33
N ARG A 175 0.55 -59.00 41.68
CA ARG A 175 0.20 -60.21 40.93
C ARG A 175 -1.23 -60.63 41.30
N ILE A 176 -2.18 -60.57 40.35
CA ILE A 176 -3.57 -61.01 40.57
C ILE A 176 -3.61 -62.55 40.66
N LYS A 177 -4.18 -63.09 41.74
CA LYS A 177 -4.52 -64.52 41.87
C LYS A 177 -5.86 -64.82 41.21
N SER A 178 -5.94 -65.99 40.58
CA SER A 178 -7.08 -66.50 39.82
C SER A 178 -8.34 -66.69 40.65
N GLY A 179 -9.46 -66.15 40.17
CA GLY A 179 -10.80 -66.66 40.46
C GLY A 179 -11.76 -65.68 41.13
N VAL A 180 -12.32 -64.72 40.39
CA VAL A 180 -13.68 -64.20 40.58
C VAL A 180 -14.20 -63.67 39.23
N SER A 181 -15.34 -64.18 38.77
CA SER A 181 -16.09 -63.70 37.61
C SER A 181 -17.08 -62.60 37.99
N LYS A 182 -17.33 -61.68 37.05
CA LYS A 182 -18.51 -60.79 36.84
C LYS A 182 -18.03 -59.51 36.15
N SER A 183 -18.72 -58.87 35.22
CA SER A 183 -19.99 -59.08 34.54
C SER A 183 -20.02 -58.09 33.38
N LYS A 184 -20.61 -58.49 32.26
CA LYS A 184 -20.86 -57.68 31.04
C LYS A 184 -21.49 -56.33 31.41
N LYS A 185 -20.94 -55.21 30.92
CA LYS A 185 -21.66 -53.93 30.82
C LYS A 185 -21.51 -53.35 29.42
N THR A 186 -22.68 -53.00 28.90
CA THR A 186 -23.09 -52.77 27.53
C THR A 186 -22.48 -51.51 26.92
N SER A 187 -22.10 -51.61 25.64
CA SER A 187 -21.76 -50.49 24.76
C SER A 187 -23.02 -49.75 24.32
N VAL A 188 -23.02 -48.42 24.42
CA VAL A 188 -23.95 -47.54 23.68
C VAL A 188 -23.14 -46.42 23.04
N PRO A 189 -23.34 -46.11 21.75
CA PRO A 189 -22.59 -45.07 21.03
C PRO A 189 -23.26 -43.70 21.21
N SER A 190 -22.48 -42.63 21.07
CA SER A 190 -23.02 -41.27 21.00
C SER A 190 -22.30 -40.48 19.92
N ASP A 191 -22.86 -40.50 18.71
CA ASP A 191 -22.80 -39.37 17.79
C ASP A 191 -24.02 -38.49 18.08
N LEU A 192 -23.80 -37.18 18.23
CA LEU A 192 -24.62 -36.09 17.66
C LEU A 192 -23.99 -34.73 18.02
N SER A 193 -23.55 -34.06 16.96
CA SER A 193 -23.63 -32.63 16.66
C SER A 193 -23.96 -31.59 17.75
N VAL A 194 -23.23 -30.47 17.67
CA VAL A 194 -23.70 -29.06 17.63
C VAL A 194 -22.85 -28.09 18.48
N SER A 195 -22.18 -27.21 17.74
CA SER A 195 -21.77 -25.84 18.06
C SER A 195 -20.75 -25.57 19.19
N LYS A 196 -19.56 -25.11 18.80
CA LYS A 196 -18.89 -24.03 19.56
C LYS A 196 -18.17 -23.06 18.62
N GLN A 197 -18.67 -21.84 18.70
CA GLN A 197 -18.31 -20.61 18.01
C GLN A 197 -16.81 -20.40 17.73
N ARG A 198 -16.53 -19.97 16.50
CA ARG A 198 -15.30 -19.24 16.14
C ARG A 198 -15.37 -17.84 16.75
N LYS A 199 -14.42 -17.49 17.62
CA LYS A 199 -14.13 -16.08 17.93
C LYS A 199 -13.13 -15.58 16.89
N LEU A 200 -13.61 -14.74 15.98
CA LEU A 200 -12.78 -13.82 15.20
C LEU A 200 -12.45 -12.65 16.13
N PHE A 201 -11.16 -12.41 16.39
CA PHE A 201 -10.70 -11.12 16.91
C PHE A 201 -10.32 -10.27 15.71
N THR A 202 -11.12 -9.23 15.48
CA THR A 202 -10.77 -8.06 14.68
C THR A 202 -10.25 -7.02 15.65
N ASP A 203 -8.98 -6.65 15.54
CA ASP A 203 -8.46 -5.44 16.18
C ASP A 203 -8.47 -4.31 15.15
N ALA A 204 -9.12 -3.21 15.54
CA ALA A 204 -9.00 -1.87 14.99
C ALA A 204 -8.11 -1.05 15.93
#